data_AF-E3RW39-F1
#
_entry.id   AF-E3RW39-F1
#
_cell.length_a   1.000
_cell.length_b   1.000
_cell.length_c   1.000
_cell.angle_alpha   90.00
_cell.angle_beta   90.00
_cell.angle_gamma   90.00
#
_symmetry.space_group_name_H-M   'P 1'
#
loop_
_entity.id
_entity.type
_entity.pdbx_description
1 polymer ?
#
loop_
_entity_poly.entity_id
_entity_poly.type
_entity_poly.pdbx_seq_one_letter_code
_entity_poly.pdbx_strand_id
1 'polypeptide(L)'
;MRNHINHITKLEFLPAFKAAFDRAFTPANIYSAFRGAGLVPLQPEAVLSKLDVQLRTPTPPAALPDAPWVAQTPSNARELEAQSSLIRERVRQHKSSSPASIIEAIDQLKKGAE
;
A
#
# COMPACT_ATOMS: atom_id res chain seq x y z
N MET A 1 43.17 25.33 -10.34
CA MET A 1 43.16 26.01 -11.66
C MET A 1 41.73 26.04 -12.17
N ARG A 2 41.15 27.24 -12.33
CA ARG A 2 39.85 27.41 -13.01
C ARG A 2 40.15 27.63 -14.49
N ASN A 3 39.82 26.65 -15.32
CA ASN A 3 39.86 26.85 -16.77
C ASN A 3 38.75 27.86 -17.10
N HIS A 4 39.11 29.03 -17.65
CA HIS A 4 38.20 30.14 -17.95
C HIS A 4 37.34 29.83 -19.19
N ILE A 5 36.65 28.67 -19.18
CA ILE A 5 35.78 28.21 -20.25
C ILE A 5 34.35 28.59 -19.85
N ASN A 6 33.82 29.64 -20.48
CA ASN A 6 32.46 30.15 -20.20
C ASN A 6 31.41 29.65 -21.22
N HIS A 7 31.81 28.81 -22.16
CA HIS A 7 30.93 28.31 -23.22
C HIS A 7 31.30 26.87 -23.58
N ILE A 8 30.28 26.02 -23.78
CA ILE A 8 30.40 24.65 -24.29
C ILE A 8 29.23 24.37 -25.22
N THR A 9 29.50 23.80 -26.39
CA THR A 9 28.43 23.43 -27.32
C THR A 9 27.76 22.13 -26.87
N LYS A 10 26.56 21.85 -27.40
CA LYS A 10 25.84 20.60 -27.10
C LYS A 10 26.63 19.34 -27.50
N LEU A 11 27.37 19.41 -28.61
CA LEU A 11 28.19 18.30 -29.11
C LEU A 11 29.42 18.04 -28.22
N GLU A 12 30.00 19.09 -27.64
CA GLU A 12 31.12 19.00 -26.70
C GLU A 12 30.66 18.59 -25.29
N PHE A 13 29.45 18.98 -24.89
CA PHE A 13 28.92 18.69 -23.56
C PHE A 13 28.75 17.21 -23.30
N LEU A 14 28.17 16.46 -24.24
CA LEU A 14 27.88 15.03 -24.04
C LEU A 14 29.12 14.19 -23.71
N PRO A 15 30.24 14.25 -24.46
CA PRO A 15 31.45 13.51 -24.11
C PRO A 15 32.10 14.04 -22.83
N ALA A 16 32.08 15.36 -22.58
CA ALA A 16 32.60 15.93 -21.34
C ALA A 16 31.81 15.46 -20.12
N PHE A 17 30.49 15.43 -20.22
CA PHE A 17 29.59 14.91 -19.20
C PHE A 17 29.86 13.43 -18.95
N LYS A 18 29.96 12.59 -19.99
CA LYS A 18 30.25 11.15 -19.81
C LYS A 18 31.57 10.94 -19.07
N ALA A 19 32.62 11.66 -19.44
CA ALA A 19 33.92 11.58 -18.76
C ALA A 19 33.87 12.05 -17.31
N ALA A 20 33.10 13.12 -17.01
CA ALA A 20 32.88 13.59 -15.66
C ALA A 20 32.05 12.60 -14.84
N PHE A 21 30.99 12.03 -15.43
CA PHE A 21 30.12 11.03 -14.83
C PHE A 21 30.93 9.79 -14.43
N ASP A 22 31.73 9.23 -15.33
CA ASP A 22 32.54 8.04 -15.04
C ASP A 22 33.57 8.27 -13.92
N ARG A 23 34.09 9.50 -13.81
CA ARG A 23 34.98 9.89 -12.71
C ARG A 23 34.26 10.15 -11.39
N ALA A 24 33.01 10.63 -11.44
CA ALA A 24 32.23 10.96 -10.26
C ALA A 24 31.59 9.72 -9.63
N PHE A 25 31.01 8.83 -10.44
CA PHE A 25 30.26 7.65 -9.99
C PHE A 25 31.16 6.43 -9.75
N THR A 26 32.16 6.59 -8.91
CA THR A 26 32.98 5.47 -8.43
C THR A 26 32.34 4.83 -7.19
N PRO A 27 32.59 3.53 -6.92
CA PRO A 27 32.12 2.89 -5.69
C PRO A 27 32.53 3.66 -4.43
N ALA A 28 33.78 4.15 -4.38
CA ALA A 28 34.29 4.93 -3.26
C ALA A 28 33.48 6.21 -3.01
N ASN A 29 33.20 6.98 -4.08
CA ASN A 29 32.40 8.21 -3.97
C ASN A 29 30.97 7.89 -3.53
N ILE A 30 30.35 6.85 -4.10
CA ILE A 30 29.00 6.43 -3.74
C ILE A 30 28.92 6.03 -2.26
N TYR A 31 29.85 5.20 -1.77
CA TYR A 31 29.88 4.80 -0.36
C TYR A 31 30.14 5.98 0.58
N SER A 32 31.02 6.91 0.20
CA SER A 32 31.28 8.12 0.99
C SER A 32 30.05 9.02 1.07
N ALA A 33 29.29 9.15 -0.02
CA ALA A 33 28.07 9.95 -0.07
C ALA A 33 26.97 9.36 0.82
N PHE A 34 26.75 8.04 0.76
CA PHE A 34 25.83 7.37 1.68
C PHE A 34 26.24 7.54 3.14
N ARG A 35 27.52 7.35 3.45
CA ARG A 35 28.05 7.56 4.82
C ARG A 35 27.85 9.00 5.29
N GLY A 36 28.10 10.00 4.44
CA GLY A 36 27.87 11.41 4.74
C GLY A 36 26.41 11.74 5.02
N ALA A 37 25.48 11.06 4.33
CA ALA A 37 24.05 11.14 4.58
C ALA A 37 23.57 10.28 5.78
N GLY A 38 24.46 9.52 6.42
CA GLY A 38 24.11 8.58 7.49
C GLY A 38 23.38 7.31 7.02
N LEU A 39 23.33 7.08 5.70
CA LEU A 39 22.75 5.87 5.11
C LEU A 39 23.81 4.77 5.07
N VAL A 40 23.41 3.55 5.41
CA VAL A 40 24.31 2.38 5.39
C VAL A 40 23.70 1.21 4.59
N PRO A 41 23.49 1.37 3.26
CA PRO A 41 22.72 0.39 2.49
C PRO A 41 23.41 -0.99 2.37
N LEU A 42 24.74 -1.02 2.47
CA LEU A 42 25.53 -2.25 2.36
C LEU A 42 25.71 -3.00 3.69
N GLN A 43 25.25 -2.43 4.80
CA GLN A 43 25.31 -3.09 6.09
C GLN A 43 23.94 -3.04 6.75
N PRO A 44 23.00 -3.89 6.30
CA PRO A 44 21.64 -3.95 6.86
C PRO A 44 21.66 -4.16 8.38
N GLU A 45 22.62 -4.93 8.90
CA GLU A 45 22.80 -5.17 10.34
C GLU A 45 22.99 -3.89 11.16
N ALA A 46 23.55 -2.83 10.58
CA ALA A 46 23.69 -1.55 11.27
C ALA A 46 22.33 -0.88 11.57
N VAL A 47 21.29 -1.23 10.80
CA VAL A 47 19.90 -0.82 11.01
C VAL A 47 19.18 -1.86 11.87
N LEU A 48 19.29 -3.14 11.54
CA LEU A 48 18.59 -4.23 12.23
C LEU A 48 18.99 -4.33 13.70
N SER A 49 20.27 -4.18 14.04
CA SER A 49 20.75 -4.20 15.44
C SER A 49 20.18 -3.07 16.30
N LYS A 50 19.68 -1.99 15.70
CA LYS A 50 19.01 -0.88 16.40
C LYS A 50 17.50 -1.04 16.47
N LEU A 51 16.93 -1.96 15.69
CA LEU A 51 15.51 -2.25 15.73
C LEU A 51 15.23 -3.24 16.87
N ASP A 52 14.86 -2.71 18.04
CA ASP A 52 14.25 -3.53 19.08
C ASP A 52 12.77 -3.80 18.71
N VAL A 53 12.57 -4.72 17.77
CA VAL A 53 11.23 -5.10 17.33
C VAL A 53 10.58 -5.98 18.39
N GLN A 54 9.92 -5.36 19.35
CA GLN A 54 8.98 -6.08 20.21
C GLN A 54 7.73 -6.39 19.40
N LEU A 55 7.57 -7.67 19.04
CA LEU A 55 6.33 -8.18 18.46
C LEU A 55 5.21 -8.07 19.50
N ARG A 56 4.52 -6.93 19.51
CA ARG A 56 3.26 -6.77 20.22
C ARG A 56 2.12 -7.10 19.27
N THR A 57 1.38 -8.15 19.59
CA THR A 57 0.02 -8.30 19.06
C THR A 57 -0.79 -7.13 19.63
N PRO A 58 -1.39 -6.26 18.80
CA PRO A 58 -2.34 -5.29 19.29
C PRO A 58 -3.40 -6.05 20.08
N THR A 59 -3.66 -5.65 21.33
CA THR A 59 -4.78 -6.19 22.08
C THR A 59 -6.03 -6.01 21.23
N PRO A 60 -6.80 -7.07 20.94
CA PRO A 60 -8.04 -6.92 20.19
C PRO A 60 -8.88 -5.82 20.83
N PRO A 61 -9.55 -4.97 20.03
CA PRO A 61 -10.52 -4.03 20.57
C PRO A 61 -11.46 -4.81 21.48
N ALA A 62 -11.70 -4.31 22.70
CA ALA A 62 -12.76 -4.84 23.53
C ALA A 62 -14.03 -4.88 22.66
N ALA A 63 -14.73 -6.02 22.67
CA ALA A 63 -15.98 -6.15 21.93
C ALA A 63 -16.86 -4.96 22.31
N LEU A 64 -17.09 -4.05 21.35
CA LEU A 64 -17.97 -2.92 21.56
C LEU A 64 -19.33 -3.52 21.95
N PRO A 65 -19.99 -3.02 23.01
CA PRO A 65 -21.36 -3.43 23.29
C PRO A 65 -22.19 -3.20 22.02
N ASP A 66 -23.07 -4.16 21.69
CA ASP A 66 -23.90 -4.20 20.48
C ASP A 66 -24.14 -2.80 19.92
N ALA A 67 -23.30 -2.40 18.97
CA ALA A 67 -23.46 -1.11 18.35
C ALA A 67 -24.81 -1.15 17.65
N PRO A 68 -25.67 -0.13 17.84
CA PRO A 68 -26.96 -0.10 17.15
C PRO A 68 -26.70 -0.28 15.66
N TRP A 69 -27.40 -1.22 15.05
CA TRP A 69 -27.22 -1.53 13.63
C TRP A 69 -27.31 -0.24 12.80
N VAL A 70 -26.27 0.05 12.03
CA VAL A 70 -26.22 1.19 11.11
C VAL A 70 -26.24 0.65 9.69
N ALA A 71 -27.10 1.21 8.85
CA ALA A 71 -27.09 0.92 7.41
C ALA A 71 -25.77 1.42 6.81
N GLN A 72 -24.91 0.50 6.40
CA GLN A 72 -23.64 0.78 5.72
C GLN A 72 -23.60 0.08 4.38
N THR A 73 -23.17 0.80 3.34
CA THR A 73 -22.93 0.25 2.02
C THR A 73 -21.71 -0.67 2.06
N PRO A 74 -21.80 -1.92 1.57
CA PRO A 74 -20.65 -2.78 1.40
C PRO A 74 -19.56 -2.09 0.59
N SER A 75 -18.31 -2.14 1.07
CA SER A 75 -17.19 -1.46 0.41
C SER A 75 -16.43 -2.37 -0.57
N ASN A 76 -16.72 -3.68 -0.54
CA ASN A 76 -16.10 -4.67 -1.43
C ASN A 76 -17.05 -5.86 -1.67
N ALA A 77 -16.72 -6.68 -2.68
CA ALA A 77 -17.54 -7.83 -3.09
C ALA A 77 -17.73 -8.87 -1.97
N ARG A 78 -16.71 -9.09 -1.12
CA ARG A 78 -16.78 -10.04 -0.02
C ARG A 78 -17.78 -9.61 1.05
N GLU A 79 -17.80 -8.32 1.40
CA GLU A 79 -18.79 -7.75 2.31
C GLU A 79 -20.20 -7.83 1.73
N LEU A 80 -20.35 -7.54 0.44
CA LEU A 80 -21.64 -7.64 -0.25
C LEU A 80 -22.17 -9.08 -0.23
N GLU A 81 -21.31 -10.08 -0.47
CA GLU A 81 -21.68 -11.50 -0.43
C GLU A 81 -22.11 -11.93 0.98
N ALA A 82 -21.36 -11.51 2.00
CA ALA A 82 -21.67 -11.81 3.40
C ALA A 82 -23.02 -11.19 3.81
N GLN A 83 -23.28 -9.93 3.45
CA GLN A 83 -24.55 -9.27 3.74
C GLN A 83 -25.72 -9.89 2.96
N SER A 84 -25.54 -10.17 1.66
CA SER A 84 -26.56 -10.82 0.83
C SER A 84 -26.96 -12.19 1.38
N SER A 85 -25.99 -12.97 1.85
CA SER A 85 -26.23 -14.28 2.47
C SER A 85 -27.02 -14.15 3.78
N LEU A 86 -26.63 -13.21 4.64
CA LEU A 86 -27.31 -12.95 5.91
C LEU A 86 -28.77 -12.52 5.71
N ILE A 87 -29.02 -11.58 4.78
CA ILE A 87 -30.37 -11.11 4.47
C ILE A 87 -31.21 -12.25 3.91
N ARG A 88 -30.65 -13.05 2.98
CA ARG A 88 -31.33 -14.20 2.40
C ARG A 88 -31.73 -15.24 3.45
N GLU A 89 -30.85 -15.55 4.39
CA GLU A 89 -31.16 -16.48 5.47
C GLU A 89 -32.30 -15.95 6.36
N ARG A 90 -32.25 -14.68 6.73
CA ARG A 90 -33.30 -14.03 7.53
C ARG A 90 -34.65 -14.03 6.82
N VAL A 91 -34.65 -13.74 5.52
CA VAL A 91 -35.86 -13.76 4.67
C VAL A 91 -36.45 -15.17 4.58
N ARG A 92 -35.61 -16.22 4.46
CA ARG A 92 -36.07 -17.62 4.48
C ARG A 92 -36.68 -18.06 5.81
N GLN A 93 -36.17 -17.52 6.93
CA GLN A 93 -36.67 -17.84 8.28
C GLN A 93 -37.98 -17.11 8.62
N HIS A 94 -38.39 -16.12 7.81
CA HIS A 94 -39.60 -15.34 8.04
C HIS A 94 -40.86 -16.17 7.75
N LYS A 95 -41.82 -16.18 8.68
CA LYS A 95 -42.99 -17.09 8.64
C LYS A 95 -44.27 -16.49 8.06
N SER A 96 -44.31 -15.18 7.79
CA SER A 96 -45.55 -14.46 7.47
C SER A 96 -45.74 -14.09 6.00
N SER A 97 -44.75 -14.29 5.13
CA SER A 97 -44.86 -13.94 3.70
C SER A 97 -43.99 -14.83 2.81
N SER A 98 -44.32 -14.90 1.51
CA SER A 98 -43.50 -15.60 0.52
C SER A 98 -42.17 -14.87 0.33
N PRO A 99 -41.02 -15.53 0.52
CA PRO A 99 -39.70 -14.89 0.41
C PRO A 99 -39.22 -14.67 -1.03
N ALA A 100 -39.94 -15.22 -2.03
CA ALA A 100 -39.45 -15.37 -3.39
C ALA A 100 -39.04 -14.04 -4.05
N SER A 101 -39.89 -13.01 -3.99
CA SER A 101 -39.62 -11.71 -4.60
C SER A 101 -38.40 -11.00 -3.99
N ILE A 102 -38.18 -11.16 -2.68
CA ILE A 102 -37.04 -10.54 -1.99
C ILE A 102 -35.75 -11.31 -2.31
N ILE A 103 -35.81 -12.64 -2.37
CA ILE A 103 -34.65 -13.46 -2.76
C ILE A 103 -34.21 -13.11 -4.20
N GLU A 104 -35.15 -12.96 -5.12
CA GLU A 104 -34.87 -12.56 -6.50
C GLU A 104 -34.19 -11.18 -6.56
N ALA A 105 -34.68 -10.19 -5.81
CA ALA A 105 -34.06 -8.87 -5.72
C ALA A 105 -32.62 -8.94 -5.19
N ILE A 106 -32.34 -9.79 -4.19
CA ILE A 106 -30.99 -10.01 -3.66
C ILE A 106 -30.07 -10.66 -4.73
N ASP A 107 -30.58 -11.61 -5.52
CA ASP A 107 -29.80 -12.23 -6.59
C ASP A 107 -29.45 -11.22 -7.70
N GLN A 108 -30.37 -10.32 -8.06
CA GLN A 108 -30.08 -9.25 -9.02
C GLN A 108 -29.05 -8.26 -8.48
N LEU A 109 -29.14 -7.90 -7.19
CA LEU A 109 -28.16 -7.03 -6.54
C LEU A 109 -26.75 -7.63 -6.59
N LYS A 110 -26.64 -8.94 -6.29
CA LYS A 110 -25.35 -9.64 -6.33
C LYS A 110 -24.75 -9.64 -7.74
N LYS A 111 -25.57 -9.92 -8.76
CA LYS A 111 -25.14 -9.91 -10.18
C LYS A 111 -24.67 -8.55 -10.68
N GLY A 112 -25.24 -7.45 -10.17
CA GLY A 112 -24.85 -6.09 -10.57
C GLY A 112 -23.52 -5.61 -9.99
N ALA A 113 -22.95 -6.34 -9.04
CA ALA A 113 -21.69 -6.01 -8.38
C ALA A 113 -20.52 -6.91 -8.80
N GLU A 114 -20.78 -7.89 -9.68
CA GLU A 114 -19.79 -8.71 -10.39
C GLU A 114 -19.39 -8.02 -11.70
#